data_AF-A0A553UUF3-F1
#
_entry.id   AF-A0A553UUF3-F1
#
_cell.length_a   1.000
_cell.length_b   1.000
_cell.length_c   1.000
_cell.angle_alpha   90.00
_cell.angle_beta   90.00
_cell.angle_gamma   90.00
#
_symmetry.space_group_name_H-M   'P 1'
#
loop_
_entity.id
_entity.type
_entity.pdbx_description
1 polymer ?
#
loop_
_entity_poly.entity_id
_entity_poly.type
_entity_poly.pdbx_seq_one_letter_code
_entity_poly.pdbx_strand_id
1 'polypeptide(L)'
;MSPLHPILADLLLLALAALLLRSGARQLHYRDAPYLFRRRRLLWGALSLLFHGVALIGVMALLIELYSPVWWLAILIGSVPVLLIFVYALRVISNPRRMAMLNKRHWKGPELVP
;
A
#
# COMPACT_ATOMS: atom_id res chain seq x y z
N MET A 1 -4.80 -19.87 15.18
CA MET A 1 -4.80 -18.44 14.83
C MET A 1 -6.01 -18.17 13.96
N SER A 2 -6.82 -17.14 14.24
CA SER A 2 -7.98 -16.85 13.38
C SER A 2 -7.49 -16.27 12.03
N PRO A 3 -8.00 -16.76 10.89
CA PRO A 3 -7.63 -16.29 9.55
C PRO A 3 -7.97 -14.81 9.29
N LEU A 4 -8.74 -14.16 10.17
CA LEU A 4 -9.05 -12.73 10.07
C LEU A 4 -7.87 -11.82 10.43
N HIS A 5 -6.87 -12.32 11.17
CA HIS A 5 -5.70 -11.53 11.61
C HIS A 5 -4.87 -10.92 10.47
N PRO A 6 -4.50 -11.65 9.40
CA PRO A 6 -3.74 -11.06 8.29
C PRO A 6 -4.49 -9.92 7.58
N ILE A 7 -5.81 -10.05 7.40
CA ILE A 7 -6.63 -9.00 6.76
C ILE A 7 -6.69 -7.76 7.64
N LEU A 8 -6.92 -7.93 8.95
CA LEU A 8 -6.93 -6.82 9.91
C LEU A 8 -5.57 -6.12 9.97
N ALA A 9 -4.47 -6.88 9.93
CA ALA A 9 -3.12 -6.32 9.89
C ALA A 9 -2.88 -5.52 8.60
N ASP A 10 -3.24 -6.07 7.44
CA ASP A 10 -3.09 -5.38 6.16
C ASP A 10 -3.95 -4.10 6.07
N LEU A 11 -5.18 -4.14 6.62
CA LEU A 11 -6.05 -2.97 6.76
C LEU A 11 -5.42 -1.89 7.64
N LEU A 12 -4.92 -2.27 8.81
CA LEU A 12 -4.25 -1.33 9.74
C LEU A 12 -3.00 -0.71 9.10
N LEU A 13 -2.19 -1.52 8.41
CA LEU A 13 -1.00 -1.04 7.71
C LEU A 13 -1.36 -0.06 6.58
N LEU A 14 -2.39 -0.34 5.79
CA LEU A 14 -2.87 0.57 4.76
C LEU A 14 -3.42 1.87 5.35
N ALA A 15 -4.19 1.80 6.44
CA ALA A 15 -4.71 2.96 7.13
C ALA A 15 -3.58 3.85 7.68
N LEU A 16 -2.58 3.24 8.33
CA LEU A 16 -1.39 3.95 8.81
C LEU A 16 -0.59 4.55 7.66
N ALA A 17 -0.38 3.81 6.57
CA ALA A 17 0.31 4.33 5.40
C ALA A 17 -0.42 5.56 4.81
N ALA A 18 -1.74 5.51 4.72
CA ALA A 18 -2.55 6.64 4.25
C ALA A 18 -2.44 7.86 5.18
N LEU A 19 -2.47 7.66 6.50
CA LEU A 19 -2.29 8.73 7.49
C LEU A 19 -0.90 9.36 7.39
N LEU A 20 0.15 8.55 7.26
CA LEU A 20 1.53 9.02 7.11
C LEU A 20 1.70 9.83 5.81
N LEU A 21 1.15 9.34 4.70
CA LEU A 21 1.15 10.07 3.42
C LEU A 21 0.39 11.41 3.52
N ARG A 22 -0.77 11.41 4.19
CA ARG A 22 -1.56 12.62 4.43
C ARG A 22 -0.79 13.63 5.29
N SER A 23 -0.12 13.16 6.35
CA SER A 23 0.70 14.00 7.22
C SER A 23 1.88 14.61 6.45
N GLY A 24 2.63 13.78 5.71
CA GLY A 24 3.74 14.25 4.86
C GLY A 24 3.29 15.24 3.78
N ALA A 25 2.09 15.05 3.21
CA ALA A 25 1.52 15.99 2.24
C ALA A 25 1.19 17.36 2.86
N ARG A 26 0.71 17.42 4.11
CA ARG A 26 0.45 18.69 4.81
C ARG A 26 1.73 19.49 5.11
N GLN A 27 2.88 18.81 5.18
CA GLN A 27 4.18 19.46 5.39
C GLN A 27 4.76 20.07 4.10
N LEU A 28 4.14 19.81 2.96
CA LEU A 28 4.56 20.32 1.65
C LEU A 28 3.66 21.47 1.20
N HIS A 29 4.21 22.30 0.32
CA HIS A 29 3.43 23.28 -0.41
C HIS A 29 2.38 22.55 -1.26
N TYR A 30 1.18 23.15 -1.41
CA TYR A 30 0.04 22.50 -2.09
C TYR A 30 0.38 22.02 -3.51
N ARG A 31 1.31 22.70 -4.18
CA ARG A 31 1.80 22.35 -5.52
C ARG A 31 2.61 21.05 -5.56
N ASP A 32 3.35 20.72 -4.49
CA ASP A 32 4.24 19.56 -4.46
C ASP A 32 3.62 18.33 -3.76
N ALA A 33 2.57 18.54 -2.97
CA ALA A 33 1.83 17.47 -2.28
C ALA A 33 1.31 16.35 -3.22
N PRO A 34 0.81 16.63 -4.44
CA PRO A 34 0.35 15.58 -5.36
C PRO A 34 1.45 14.59 -5.75
N TYR A 35 2.72 14.99 -5.79
CA TYR A 35 3.83 14.10 -6.17
C TYR A 35 4.16 13.05 -5.09
N LEU A 36 3.63 13.17 -3.87
CA LEU A 36 3.70 12.10 -2.87
C LEU A 36 2.68 10.98 -3.15
N PHE A 37 1.60 11.28 -3.88
CA PHE A 37 0.58 10.31 -4.26
C PHE A 37 0.86 9.81 -5.67
N ARG A 38 1.89 8.97 -5.83
CA ARG A 38 2.19 8.33 -7.13
C ARG A 38 0.94 7.54 -7.56
N ARG A 39 0.21 8.06 -8.55
CA ARG A 39 -1.19 7.77 -8.94
C ARG A 39 -1.71 6.34 -8.75
N ARG A 40 -0.86 5.32 -8.86
CA ARG A 40 -1.29 3.92 -8.83
C ARG A 40 -0.90 3.17 -7.56
N ARG A 41 -0.04 3.68 -6.67
CA ARG A 41 0.46 2.88 -5.53
C ARG A 41 -0.63 2.56 -4.50
N LEU A 42 -1.42 3.55 -4.09
CA LEU A 42 -2.55 3.31 -3.20
C LEU A 42 -3.62 2.41 -3.84
N LEU A 43 -3.84 2.57 -5.15
CA LEU A 43 -4.74 1.70 -5.92
C LEU A 43 -4.25 0.25 -5.92
N TRP A 44 -2.95 0.02 -6.20
CA TRP A 44 -2.34 -1.31 -6.15
C TRP A 44 -2.41 -1.93 -4.77
N GLY A 45 -2.24 -1.15 -3.70
CA GLY A 45 -2.43 -1.61 -2.32
C GLY A 45 -3.85 -2.03 -2.02
N ALA A 46 -4.82 -1.20 -2.40
CA ALA A 46 -6.24 -1.48 -2.22
C ALA A 46 -6.67 -2.71 -3.03
N LEU A 47 -6.22 -2.84 -4.29
CA LEU A 47 -6.45 -4.02 -5.12
C LEU A 47 -5.83 -5.28 -4.49
N SER A 48 -4.60 -5.18 -4.00
CA SER A 48 -3.93 -6.30 -3.33
C SER A 48 -4.71 -6.76 -2.10
N LEU A 49 -5.19 -5.82 -1.27
CA LEU A 49 -6.03 -6.14 -0.12
C LEU A 49 -7.35 -6.80 -0.55
N LEU A 50 -7.98 -6.31 -1.61
CA LEU A 50 -9.22 -6.88 -2.16
C LEU A 50 -9.02 -8.32 -2.63
N PHE A 51 -7.99 -8.57 -3.43
CA PHE A 51 -7.66 -9.92 -3.89
C PHE A 51 -7.27 -10.83 -2.72
N HIS A 52 -6.50 -10.32 -1.76
CA HIS A 52 -6.10 -11.07 -0.57
C HIS A 52 -7.32 -11.45 0.28
N GLY A 53 -8.25 -10.52 0.51
CA GLY A 53 -9.49 -10.78 1.23
C GLY A 53 -10.40 -11.81 0.53
N VAL A 54 -10.55 -11.71 -0.79
CA VAL A 54 -11.34 -12.68 -1.59
C VAL A 54 -10.72 -14.07 -1.53
N ALA A 55 -9.39 -14.18 -1.67
CA ALA A 55 -8.70 -15.47 -1.58
C ALA A 55 -8.91 -16.12 -0.20
N LEU A 56 -8.83 -15.32 0.87
CA LEU A 56 -8.98 -15.81 2.23
C LEU A 56 -10.41 -16.28 2.54
N ILE A 57 -11.42 -15.53 2.08
CA ILE A 57 -12.83 -15.93 2.16
C ILE A 57 -13.06 -17.22 1.36
N GLY A 58 -12.48 -17.33 0.15
CA GLY A 58 -12.56 -18.53 -0.68
C GLY A 58 -11.98 -19.77 0.01
N VAL A 59 -10.82 -19.65 0.64
CA VAL A 59 -10.17 -20.74 1.40
C VAL A 59 -11.04 -21.15 2.60
N MET A 60 -11.57 -20.18 3.35
CA MET A 60 -12.48 -20.44 4.46
C MET A 60 -13.76 -21.17 4.00
N ALA A 61 -14.35 -20.70 2.90
CA ALA A 61 -15.60 -21.24 2.36
C ALA A 61 -15.43 -22.66 1.77
N LEU A 62 -14.28 -22.94 1.17
CA LEU A 62 -13.98 -24.23 0.54
C LEU A 62 -13.39 -25.25 1.53
N LEU A 63 -13.24 -24.91 2.82
CA LEU A 63 -12.61 -25.73 3.86
C LEU A 63 -11.24 -26.30 3.44
N ILE A 64 -10.55 -25.62 2.53
CA ILE A 64 -9.24 -26.08 2.05
C ILE A 64 -8.30 -26.04 3.25
N GLU A 65 -7.57 -27.14 3.49
CA GLU A 65 -6.72 -27.33 4.66
C GLU A 65 -5.95 -26.06 5.04
N LEU A 66 -6.44 -25.35 6.05
CA LEU A 66 -5.88 -24.12 6.59
C LEU A 66 -4.43 -24.29 7.12
N TYR A 67 -3.96 -25.53 7.19
CA TYR A 67 -2.63 -25.91 7.68
C TYR A 67 -1.62 -26.17 6.56
N SER A 68 -2.03 -26.12 5.29
CA SER A 68 -1.07 -26.29 4.20
C SER A 68 -0.06 -25.13 4.18
N PRO A 69 1.26 -25.42 4.15
CA PRO A 69 2.29 -24.37 4.08
C PRO A 69 2.18 -23.53 2.81
N VAL A 70 1.62 -24.09 1.73
CA VAL A 70 1.37 -23.38 0.47
C VAL A 70 0.40 -22.21 0.69
N TRP A 71 -0.59 -22.35 1.58
CA TRP A 71 -1.53 -21.28 1.89
C TRP A 71 -0.90 -20.15 2.67
N TRP A 72 -0.09 -20.47 3.68
CA TRP A 72 0.64 -19.46 4.43
C TRP A 72 1.62 -18.68 3.54
N LEU A 73 2.24 -19.35 2.57
CA LEU A 73 3.07 -18.69 1.57
C LEU A 73 2.26 -17.74 0.68
N ALA A 74 1.08 -18.16 0.21
CA ALA A 74 0.19 -17.31 -0.59
C ALA A 74 -0.30 -16.08 0.18
N ILE A 75 -0.64 -16.23 1.46
CA ILE A 75 -1.00 -15.13 2.37
C ILE A 75 0.18 -14.16 2.50
N LEU A 76 1.39 -14.67 2.74
CA LEU A 76 2.59 -13.85 2.86
C LEU A 76 2.84 -13.02 1.60
N ILE A 77 2.74 -13.64 0.42
CA ILE A 77 2.89 -12.97 -0.88
C ILE A 77 1.81 -11.90 -1.07
N GLY A 78 0.56 -12.19 -0.68
CA GLY A 78 -0.57 -11.27 -0.75
C GLY A 78 -0.40 -10.00 0.09
N SER A 79 0.32 -10.07 1.21
CA SER A 79 0.61 -8.92 2.08
C SER A 79 1.81 -8.08 1.62
N VAL A 80 2.66 -8.57 0.70
CA VAL A 80 3.86 -7.85 0.23
C VAL A 80 3.52 -6.45 -0.32
N PRO A 81 2.51 -6.26 -1.20
CA PRO A 81 2.21 -4.94 -1.74
C PRO A 81 1.78 -3.94 -0.67
N VAL A 82 1.06 -4.39 0.35
CA VAL A 82 0.65 -3.57 1.50
C VAL A 82 1.87 -3.13 2.31
N LEU A 83 2.78 -4.07 2.59
CA LEU A 83 4.04 -3.77 3.28
C LEU A 83 4.90 -2.77 2.50
N LEU A 84 5.01 -2.92 1.18
CA LEU A 84 5.78 -2.00 0.33
C LEU A 84 5.21 -0.57 0.36
N ILE A 85 3.88 -0.43 0.44
CA ILE A 85 3.22 0.88 0.56
C ILE A 85 3.48 1.49 1.93
N PHE A 86 3.44 0.68 2.99
CA PHE A 86 3.77 1.14 4.34
C PHE A 86 5.23 1.60 4.45
N VAL A 87 6.18 0.82 3.92
CA VAL A 87 7.61 1.20 3.86
C VAL A 87 7.81 2.49 3.06
N TYR A 88 7.07 2.66 1.96
CA TYR A 88 7.08 3.91 1.21
C TYR A 88 6.57 5.08 2.06
N ALA A 89 5.47 4.92 2.78
CA ALA A 89 4.90 5.95 3.64
C ALA A 89 5.87 6.36 4.77
N LEU A 90 6.60 5.40 5.35
CA LEU A 90 7.68 5.68 6.31
C LEU A 90 8.81 6.54 5.69
N ARG A 91 9.21 6.25 4.45
CA ARG A 91 10.18 7.09 3.73
C ARG A 91 9.64 8.48 3.38
N VAL A 92 8.33 8.59 3.15
CA VAL A 92 7.68 9.89 2.90
C VAL A 92 7.67 10.75 4.15
N ILE A 93 7.35 10.20 5.32
CA ILE A 93 7.31 11.01 6.55
C ILE A 93 8.71 11.42 7.02
N SER A 94 9.74 10.62 6.75
CA SER A 94 11.12 10.98 7.13
C SER A 94 11.69 12.13 6.31
N ASN A 95 11.35 12.24 5.01
CA ASN A 95 11.72 13.39 4.19
C ASN A 95 10.74 13.61 3.02
N PRO A 96 9.61 14.31 3.26
CA PRO A 96 8.57 14.47 2.25
C PRO A 96 9.05 15.32 1.07
N ARG A 97 9.91 16.32 1.31
CA ARG A 97 10.46 17.19 0.26
C ARG A 97 11.32 16.42 -0.74
N ARG A 98 12.24 15.59 -0.24
CA ARG A 98 13.10 14.74 -1.08
C ARG A 98 12.27 13.77 -1.90
N MET A 99 11.26 13.14 -1.28
CA MET A 99 10.39 12.17 -1.95
C MET A 99 9.52 12.81 -3.03
N ALA A 100 8.96 14.00 -2.77
CA ALA A 100 8.23 14.76 -3.77
C ALA A 100 9.14 15.16 -4.95
N MET A 101 10.35 15.64 -4.69
CA MET A 101 11.32 15.99 -5.75
C MET A 101 11.71 14.78 -6.61
N LEU A 102 11.98 13.63 -6.00
CA LEU A 102 12.29 12.40 -6.73
C LEU A 102 11.12 11.96 -7.62
N ASN A 103 9.90 11.97 -7.08
CA ASN A 103 8.72 11.57 -7.84
C ASN A 103 8.41 12.57 -8.97
N LYS A 104 8.63 13.87 -8.72
CA LYS A 104 8.51 14.94 -9.72
C LYS A 104 9.49 14.76 -10.88
N ARG A 105 10.76 14.41 -10.61
CA ARG A 105 11.74 14.08 -11.68
C ARG A 105 11.32 12.89 -12.54
N HIS A 106 10.64 11.91 -11.95
CA HIS A 106 10.13 10.74 -12.68
C HIS A 106 8.74 10.98 -13.31
N TRP A 107 8.12 12.14 -13.05
CA TRP A 107 6.79 12.46 -13.52
C TRP A 107 6.87 13.09 -14.91
N LYS A 108 6.55 12.29 -15.94
CA LYS A 108 6.36 12.75 -17.32
C LYS A 108 4.93 13.27 -17.53
N GLY A 109 4.49 14.21 -16.70
CA GLY A 109 3.14 14.77 -16.76
C GLY A 109 2.98 15.89 -17.80
N PRO A 110 1.73 16.35 -18.03
CA PRO A 110 1.40 17.35 -19.04
C PRO A 110 2.06 18.72 -18.82
N GLU A 111 2.60 19.01 -17.64
CA GLU A 111 3.41 20.22 -17.39
C GLU A 111 4.73 20.26 -18.19
N LEU A 112 5.14 19.13 -18.81
CA LEU A 112 6.35 18.99 -19.64
C LEU A 112 6.03 18.78 -21.13
N VAL A 113 4.77 18.80 -21.52
CA VAL A 113 4.38 18.79 -22.94
C VAL A 113 4.02 20.24 -23.29
N PRO A 114 4.81 20.91 -24.17
CA PRO A 114 4.55 22.28 -24.58
C PRO A 114 3.23 22.45 -25.33
#